data_AF-A0A1Z4NCB0-F1
#
_entry.id   AF-A0A1Z4NCB0-F1
#
_cell.length_a   1.000
_cell.length_b   1.000
_cell.length_c   1.000
_cell.angle_alpha   90.00
_cell.angle_beta   90.00
_cell.angle_gamma   90.00
#
_symmetry.space_group_name_H-M   'P 1'
#
loop_
_entity.id
_entity.type
_entity.pdbx_description
1 polymer ?
#
loop_
_entity_poly.entity_id
_entity_poly.type
_entity_poly.pdbx_seq_one_letter_code
_entity_poly.pdbx_strand_id
1 'polypeptide(L)'
;MSLQSYEGTNTANTRSLLIIGCSQRKRSDPGLLPAIIRYDGPSFLVLRRFLRQCPSKLPPINVCILSAEFGLISQHHLIPYYDRRMTATRAQQLRSGVLAELENVVKSRLYQEIFISIGRDYLQAINGYETILPANLNIRIASGSLGRKLSQLHDWLYGKPPDITCGLPKSLHCHKKNQIRGIKVALTPQQVLDVAYQALQTDDQEFTRFQSWYVDVGTNRVAPKWLVSQLTGLSVRDFTTKEALRLLAQLGIEVKRV
;
A
#
# COMPACT_ATOMS: atom_id res chain seq x y z
N MET A 1 27.32 -37.35 -24.16
CA MET A 1 26.87 -36.03 -24.65
C MET A 1 25.53 -35.78 -23.98
N SER A 2 25.54 -34.96 -22.93
CA SER A 2 24.42 -34.82 -21.98
C SER A 2 23.36 -33.87 -22.55
N LEU A 3 22.10 -34.33 -22.63
CA LEU A 3 20.95 -33.50 -22.94
C LEU A 3 20.59 -32.70 -21.68
N GLN A 4 21.00 -31.44 -21.63
CA GLN A 4 20.47 -30.48 -20.65
C GLN A 4 19.05 -30.10 -21.07
N SER A 5 18.09 -30.61 -20.32
CA SER A 5 16.69 -30.18 -20.31
C SER A 5 16.59 -28.70 -19.93
N TYR A 6 16.13 -27.88 -20.86
CA TYR A 6 15.74 -26.50 -20.63
C TYR A 6 14.46 -26.49 -19.77
N GLU A 7 14.60 -26.34 -18.46
CA GLU A 7 13.48 -26.00 -17.56
C GLU A 7 13.05 -24.55 -17.80
N GLY A 8 12.33 -24.33 -18.91
CA GLY A 8 11.55 -23.12 -19.09
C GLY A 8 10.41 -23.11 -18.08
N THR A 9 10.61 -22.47 -16.93
CA THR A 9 9.52 -22.17 -16.00
C THR A 9 8.42 -21.44 -16.77
N ASN A 10 7.25 -22.07 -16.87
CA ASN A 10 6.09 -21.58 -17.61
C ASN A 10 5.47 -20.38 -16.88
N THR A 11 6.16 -19.24 -16.92
CA THR A 11 5.78 -17.96 -16.31
C THR A 11 4.49 -17.38 -16.87
N ALA A 12 4.02 -17.87 -18.01
CA ALA A 12 2.79 -17.43 -18.67
C ALA A 12 1.51 -17.84 -17.93
N ASN A 13 1.55 -18.85 -17.03
CA ASN A 13 0.34 -19.35 -16.36
C ASN A 13 0.28 -19.06 -14.85
N THR A 14 1.35 -18.49 -14.28
CA THR A 14 1.43 -18.18 -12.86
C THR A 14 0.77 -16.85 -12.53
N ARG A 15 -0.01 -16.81 -11.44
CA ARG A 15 -0.73 -15.62 -10.99
C ARG A 15 -0.22 -15.12 -9.65
N SER A 16 -0.54 -13.87 -9.35
CA SER A 16 -0.43 -13.30 -8.01
C SER A 16 -1.81 -13.30 -7.36
N LEU A 17 -1.91 -13.61 -6.07
CA LEU A 17 -3.16 -13.51 -5.31
C LEU A 17 -3.09 -12.32 -4.35
N LEU A 18 -4.07 -11.42 -4.45
CA LEU A 18 -4.29 -10.37 -3.47
C LEU A 18 -5.48 -10.75 -2.58
N ILE A 19 -5.26 -10.77 -1.26
CA ILE A 19 -6.32 -10.88 -0.26
C ILE A 19 -6.45 -9.55 0.46
N ILE A 20 -7.61 -8.91 0.35
CA ILE A 20 -7.89 -7.62 0.98
C ILE A 20 -9.07 -7.72 1.94
N GLY A 21 -9.00 -7.02 3.07
CA GLY A 21 -10.10 -7.00 4.03
C GLY A 21 -11.25 -6.16 3.50
N CYS A 22 -12.50 -6.54 3.79
CA CYS A 22 -13.64 -5.69 3.48
C CYS A 22 -13.56 -4.35 4.23
N SER A 23 -14.18 -3.31 3.67
CA SER A 23 -14.16 -1.97 4.27
C SER A 23 -15.46 -1.65 5.00
N GLN A 24 -15.35 -0.86 6.08
CA GLN A 24 -16.52 -0.29 6.74
C GLN A 24 -17.34 0.55 5.74
N ARG A 25 -16.67 1.49 5.05
CA ARG A 25 -17.27 2.28 3.97
C ARG A 25 -17.67 1.38 2.81
N LYS A 26 -18.95 1.43 2.43
CA LYS A 26 -19.52 0.73 1.29
C LYS A 26 -20.36 1.71 0.48
N ARG A 27 -20.40 1.51 -0.82
CA ARG A 27 -21.28 2.24 -1.73
C ARG A 27 -22.74 1.96 -1.39
N SER A 28 -23.56 3.01 -1.31
CA SER A 28 -24.97 2.95 -0.92
C SER A 28 -25.91 2.68 -2.09
N ASP A 29 -25.40 2.52 -3.31
CA ASP A 29 -26.22 2.22 -4.49
C ASP A 29 -27.09 0.98 -4.23
N PRO A 30 -28.38 1.01 -4.60
CA PRO A 30 -29.30 -0.09 -4.34
C PRO A 30 -28.91 -1.36 -5.12
N GLY A 31 -29.49 -2.49 -4.72
CA GLY A 31 -29.30 -3.78 -5.40
C GLY A 31 -27.98 -4.47 -5.05
N LEU A 32 -27.54 -5.39 -5.91
CA LEU A 32 -26.28 -6.11 -5.76
C LEU A 32 -25.17 -5.43 -6.57
N LEU A 33 -23.97 -5.35 -6.00
CA LEU A 33 -22.78 -4.84 -6.70
C LEU A 33 -21.64 -5.84 -6.57
N PRO A 34 -20.74 -5.95 -7.57
CA PRO A 34 -19.50 -6.70 -7.40
C PRO A 34 -18.75 -6.22 -6.16
N ALA A 35 -18.20 -7.13 -5.38
CA ALA A 35 -17.56 -6.81 -4.11
C ALA A 35 -16.46 -5.72 -4.24
N ILE A 36 -15.68 -5.75 -5.31
CA ILE A 36 -14.68 -4.70 -5.60
C ILE A 36 -15.27 -3.29 -5.81
N ILE A 37 -16.53 -3.21 -6.23
CA ILE A 37 -17.27 -1.97 -6.41
C ILE A 37 -18.02 -1.60 -5.11
N ARG A 38 -18.65 -2.58 -4.44
CA ARG A 38 -19.39 -2.35 -3.19
C ARG A 38 -18.50 -1.77 -2.10
N TYR A 39 -17.33 -2.34 -1.88
CA TYR A 39 -16.41 -1.87 -0.85
C TYR A 39 -15.66 -0.63 -1.32
N ASP A 40 -15.60 0.39 -0.47
CA ASP A 40 -15.06 1.68 -0.85
C ASP A 40 -13.97 2.21 0.10
N GLY A 41 -13.28 1.34 0.83
CA GLY A 41 -12.14 1.75 1.66
C GLY A 41 -10.93 2.23 0.86
N PRO A 42 -9.94 2.87 1.51
CA PRO A 42 -8.71 3.36 0.85
C PRO A 42 -7.98 2.30 0.02
N SER A 43 -7.90 1.06 0.52
CA SER A 43 -7.24 -0.04 -0.20
C SER A 43 -7.97 -0.42 -1.49
N PHE A 44 -9.31 -0.32 -1.52
CA PHE A 44 -10.11 -0.54 -2.73
C PHE A 44 -9.95 0.60 -3.74
N LEU A 45 -9.76 1.84 -3.29
CA LEU A 45 -9.44 2.95 -4.17
C LEU A 45 -8.10 2.75 -4.88
N VAL A 46 -7.07 2.31 -4.14
CA VAL A 46 -5.75 1.98 -4.71
C VAL A 46 -5.87 0.85 -5.72
N LEU A 47 -6.55 -0.25 -5.35
CA LEU A 47 -6.74 -1.41 -6.21
C LEU A 47 -7.50 -1.06 -7.50
N ARG A 48 -8.65 -0.39 -7.41
CA ARG A 48 -9.43 -0.02 -8.60
C ARG A 48 -8.67 0.95 -9.51
N ARG A 49 -7.92 1.89 -8.92
CA ARG A 49 -7.05 2.78 -9.69
C ARG A 49 -6.00 1.97 -10.46
N PHE A 50 -5.34 1.04 -9.78
CA PHE A 50 -4.34 0.16 -10.39
C PHE A 50 -4.95 -0.66 -11.55
N LEU A 51 -6.06 -1.37 -11.32
CA LEU A 51 -6.71 -2.19 -12.34
C LEU A 51 -7.12 -1.39 -13.59
N ARG A 52 -7.55 -0.14 -13.41
CA ARG A 52 -7.87 0.76 -14.53
C ARG A 52 -6.64 1.22 -15.31
N GLN A 53 -5.51 1.43 -14.62
CA GLN A 53 -4.28 1.94 -15.24
C GLN A 53 -3.42 0.83 -15.87
N CYS A 54 -3.52 -0.39 -15.35
CA CYS A 54 -2.70 -1.52 -15.76
C CYS A 54 -3.57 -2.77 -16.02
N PRO A 55 -4.51 -2.73 -16.99
CA PRO A 55 -5.42 -3.85 -17.25
C PRO A 55 -4.70 -5.12 -17.71
N SER A 56 -3.51 -4.99 -18.31
CA SER A 56 -2.71 -6.09 -18.86
C SER A 56 -1.46 -6.43 -18.04
N LYS A 57 -1.46 -6.20 -16.71
CA LYS A 57 -0.30 -6.55 -15.86
C LYS A 57 0.00 -8.05 -15.94
N LEU A 58 1.28 -8.37 -16.10
CA LEU A 58 1.83 -9.72 -16.00
C LEU A 58 2.75 -9.82 -14.77
N PRO A 59 2.63 -10.88 -13.95
CA PRO A 59 1.57 -11.89 -13.97
C PRO A 59 0.19 -11.30 -13.61
N PRO A 60 -0.91 -11.91 -14.07
CA PRO A 60 -2.25 -11.43 -13.74
C PRO A 60 -2.54 -11.58 -12.26
N ILE A 61 -3.28 -10.61 -11.70
CA ILE A 61 -3.65 -10.58 -10.28
C ILE A 61 -5.05 -11.17 -10.12
N ASN A 62 -5.17 -12.23 -9.32
CA ASN A 62 -6.44 -12.65 -8.75
C ASN A 62 -6.71 -11.87 -7.46
N VAL A 63 -7.95 -11.46 -7.23
CA VAL A 63 -8.33 -10.68 -6.05
C VAL A 63 -9.45 -11.40 -5.30
N CYS A 64 -9.16 -11.70 -4.03
CA CYS A 64 -10.11 -12.19 -3.05
C CYS A 64 -10.31 -11.15 -1.95
N ILE A 65 -11.53 -11.08 -1.43
CA ILE A 65 -11.93 -10.14 -0.39
C ILE A 65 -12.40 -10.94 0.82
N LEU A 66 -11.79 -10.68 1.97
CA LEU A 66 -12.19 -11.28 3.25
C LEU A 66 -13.26 -10.39 3.90
N SER A 67 -14.50 -10.88 3.88
CA SER A 67 -15.71 -10.21 4.34
C SER A 67 -16.17 -10.72 5.70
N ALA A 68 -16.61 -9.79 6.56
CA ALA A 68 -17.26 -10.12 7.83
C ALA A 68 -18.63 -10.79 7.64
N GLU A 69 -19.28 -10.58 6.49
CA GLU A 69 -20.58 -11.18 6.18
C GLU A 69 -20.41 -12.49 5.41
N PHE A 70 -19.60 -12.45 4.34
CA PHE A 70 -19.56 -13.49 3.31
C PHE A 70 -18.33 -14.41 3.38
N GLY A 71 -17.44 -14.24 4.37
CA GLY A 71 -16.18 -14.99 4.40
C GLY A 71 -15.23 -14.56 3.28
N LEU A 72 -14.49 -15.50 2.69
CA LEU A 72 -13.58 -15.20 1.58
C LEU A 72 -14.34 -15.27 0.25
N ILE A 73 -14.39 -14.18 -0.50
CA ILE A 73 -15.14 -14.10 -1.77
C ILE A 73 -14.29 -13.53 -2.90
N SER A 74 -14.61 -13.89 -4.14
CA SER A 74 -14.04 -13.27 -5.34
C SER A 74 -14.40 -11.78 -5.45
N GLN A 75 -13.52 -10.98 -6.06
CA GLN A 75 -13.80 -9.57 -6.38
C GLN A 75 -15.09 -9.33 -7.19
N HIS A 76 -15.51 -10.33 -7.97
CA HIS A 76 -16.70 -10.27 -8.82
C HIS A 76 -17.99 -10.71 -8.12
N HIS A 77 -17.89 -11.26 -6.91
CA HIS A 77 -19.06 -11.74 -6.17
C HIS A 77 -20.04 -10.59 -5.90
N LEU A 78 -21.30 -10.77 -6.30
CA LEU A 78 -22.34 -9.75 -6.20
C LEU A 78 -22.88 -9.71 -4.77
N ILE A 79 -22.73 -8.57 -4.09
CA ILE A 79 -23.12 -8.40 -2.70
C ILE A 79 -24.09 -7.22 -2.49
N PRO A 80 -25.08 -7.36 -1.60
CA PRO A 80 -25.94 -6.26 -1.19
C PRO A 80 -25.16 -5.25 -0.34
N TYR A 81 -25.80 -4.12 -0.05
CA TYR A 81 -25.36 -3.27 1.04
C TYR A 81 -25.58 -3.99 2.39
N TYR A 82 -24.61 -3.90 3.30
CA TYR A 82 -24.71 -4.42 4.64
C TYR A 82 -23.80 -3.64 5.61
N ASP A 83 -24.13 -3.65 6.89
CA ASP A 83 -23.27 -3.11 7.93
C ASP A 83 -22.93 -4.18 8.98
N ARG A 84 -21.82 -4.87 8.75
CA ARG A 84 -21.25 -5.83 9.69
C ARG A 84 -19.75 -5.61 9.80
N ARG A 85 -19.31 -5.35 11.02
CA ARG A 85 -17.90 -5.23 11.37
C ARG A 85 -17.30 -6.60 11.64
N MET A 86 -16.08 -6.83 11.20
CA MET A 86 -15.29 -7.99 11.63
C MET A 86 -14.83 -7.76 13.07
N THR A 87 -15.25 -8.65 13.97
CA THR A 87 -14.75 -8.76 15.35
C THR A 87 -13.88 -10.01 15.47
N ALA A 88 -13.08 -10.13 16.54
CA ALA A 88 -12.32 -11.33 16.84
C ALA A 88 -13.21 -12.60 16.85
N THR A 89 -14.34 -12.55 17.57
CA THR A 89 -15.31 -13.65 17.61
C THR A 89 -15.85 -13.99 16.22
N ARG A 90 -16.19 -12.98 15.40
CA ARG A 90 -16.68 -13.22 14.05
C ARG A 90 -15.61 -13.83 13.16
N ALA A 91 -14.37 -13.38 13.28
CA ALA A 91 -13.24 -13.93 12.54
C ALA A 91 -13.02 -15.41 12.88
N GLN A 92 -13.10 -15.77 14.17
CA GLN A 92 -13.01 -17.15 14.62
C GLN A 92 -14.16 -18.02 14.08
N GLN A 93 -15.40 -17.52 14.09
CA GLN A 93 -16.56 -18.21 13.52
C GLN A 93 -16.39 -18.49 12.02
N LEU A 94 -15.79 -17.56 11.28
CA LEU A 94 -15.57 -17.69 9.83
C LEU A 94 -14.35 -18.54 9.47
N ARG A 95 -13.43 -18.78 10.42
CA ARG A 95 -12.09 -19.32 10.15
C ARG A 95 -12.09 -20.62 9.34
N SER A 96 -12.88 -21.62 9.73
CA SER A 96 -12.89 -22.91 9.03
C SER A 96 -13.33 -22.76 7.57
N GLY A 97 -14.41 -22.01 7.32
CA GLY A 97 -14.89 -21.75 5.96
C GLY A 97 -13.92 -20.89 5.13
N VAL A 98 -13.28 -19.90 5.76
CA VAL A 98 -12.28 -19.06 5.10
C VAL A 98 -11.03 -19.86 4.71
N LEU A 99 -10.55 -20.75 5.59
CA LEU A 99 -9.41 -21.61 5.29
C LEU A 99 -9.73 -22.61 4.17
N ALA A 100 -10.91 -23.25 4.22
CA ALA A 100 -11.34 -24.16 3.16
C ALA A 100 -11.43 -23.46 1.80
N GLU A 101 -12.01 -22.25 1.77
CA GLU A 101 -12.10 -21.48 0.53
C GLU A 101 -10.73 -20.98 0.05
N LEU A 102 -9.85 -20.57 0.96
CA LEU A 102 -8.48 -20.19 0.62
C LEU A 102 -7.71 -21.37 0.00
N GLU A 103 -7.85 -22.55 0.58
CA GLU A 103 -7.26 -23.78 0.06
C GLU A 103 -7.80 -24.10 -1.34
N ASN A 104 -9.11 -23.99 -1.56
CA ASN A 104 -9.73 -24.17 -2.88
C ASN A 104 -9.20 -23.17 -3.91
N VAL A 105 -9.12 -21.88 -3.54
CA VAL A 105 -8.59 -20.83 -4.40
C VAL A 105 -7.16 -21.16 -4.83
N VAL A 106 -6.31 -21.59 -3.88
CA VAL A 106 -4.89 -21.90 -4.13
C VAL A 106 -4.72 -23.20 -4.90
N LYS A 107 -5.56 -24.21 -4.71
CA LYS A 107 -5.54 -25.45 -5.51
C LYS A 107 -6.03 -25.25 -6.95
N SER A 108 -6.94 -24.31 -7.17
CA SER A 108 -7.55 -24.09 -8.49
C SER A 108 -6.59 -23.48 -9.53
N ARG A 109 -5.49 -22.85 -9.10
CA ARG A 109 -4.57 -22.10 -9.96
C ARG A 109 -3.15 -22.11 -9.39
N LEU A 110 -2.16 -21.98 -10.27
CA LEU A 110 -0.77 -21.82 -9.84
C LEU A 110 -0.50 -20.37 -9.44
N TYR A 111 -0.17 -20.16 -8.15
CA TYR A 111 0.28 -18.88 -7.63
C TYR A 111 1.77 -18.91 -7.34
N GLN A 112 2.47 -17.81 -7.62
CA GLN A 112 3.86 -17.60 -7.17
C GLN A 112 3.92 -16.79 -5.88
N GLU A 113 2.95 -15.90 -5.69
CA GLU A 113 2.94 -15.00 -4.55
C GLU A 113 1.50 -14.70 -4.09
N ILE A 114 1.32 -14.64 -2.78
CA ILE A 114 0.13 -14.12 -2.12
C ILE A 114 0.51 -12.86 -1.33
N PHE A 115 -0.21 -11.78 -1.57
CA PHE A 115 -0.16 -10.57 -0.75
C PHE A 115 -1.44 -10.40 0.06
N ILE A 116 -1.30 -10.27 1.37
CA ILE A 116 -2.42 -10.18 2.32
C ILE A 116 -2.43 -8.78 2.95
N SER A 117 -3.45 -8.00 2.63
CA SER A 117 -3.67 -6.64 3.15
C SER A 117 -4.97 -6.58 3.96
N ILE A 118 -4.89 -7.06 5.21
CA ILE A 118 -6.06 -7.15 6.11
C ILE A 118 -5.81 -6.46 7.46
N GLY A 119 -6.90 -6.15 8.18
CA GLY A 119 -6.86 -5.58 9.53
C GLY A 119 -6.45 -6.62 10.58
N ARG A 120 -6.14 -6.17 11.81
CA ARG A 120 -5.71 -7.06 12.90
C ARG A 120 -6.77 -8.12 13.24
N ASP A 121 -8.02 -7.71 13.39
CA ASP A 121 -9.13 -8.62 13.71
C ASP A 121 -9.36 -9.67 12.62
N TYR A 122 -9.06 -9.32 11.36
CA TYR A 122 -9.21 -10.22 10.22
C TYR A 122 -8.14 -11.32 10.18
N LEU A 123 -6.95 -11.10 10.76
CA LEU A 123 -5.89 -12.12 10.77
C LEU A 123 -6.37 -13.41 11.44
N GLN A 124 -7.21 -13.30 12.46
CA GLN A 124 -7.75 -14.47 13.16
C GLN A 124 -8.60 -15.39 12.25
N ALA A 125 -9.20 -14.85 11.19
CA ALA A 125 -9.99 -15.63 10.24
C ALA A 125 -9.13 -16.46 9.28
N ILE A 126 -7.82 -16.14 9.18
CA ILE A 126 -6.87 -16.89 8.35
C ILE A 126 -5.80 -17.60 9.17
N ASN A 127 -5.83 -17.53 10.51
CA ASN A 127 -4.88 -18.25 11.37
C ASN A 127 -4.89 -19.75 11.03
N GLY A 128 -3.71 -20.34 10.78
CA GLY A 128 -3.57 -21.71 10.29
C GLY A 128 -3.49 -21.81 8.76
N TYR A 129 -3.37 -20.68 8.04
CA TYR A 129 -3.14 -20.71 6.60
C TYR A 129 -1.84 -21.45 6.25
N GLU A 130 -0.85 -21.44 7.15
CA GLU A 130 0.46 -22.05 6.96
C GLU A 130 0.38 -23.57 6.74
N THR A 131 -0.65 -24.23 7.26
CA THR A 131 -0.82 -25.68 7.13
C THR A 131 -1.53 -26.08 5.83
N ILE A 132 -2.22 -25.15 5.18
CA ILE A 132 -3.00 -25.40 3.95
C ILE A 132 -2.31 -24.83 2.70
N LEU A 133 -1.37 -23.90 2.87
CA LEU A 133 -0.66 -23.28 1.77
C LEU A 133 0.64 -24.03 1.44
N PRO A 134 0.99 -24.20 0.15
CA PRO A 134 2.25 -24.81 -0.25
C PRO A 134 3.47 -24.06 0.32
N ALA A 135 4.46 -24.79 0.82
CA ALA A 135 5.66 -24.22 1.44
C ALA A 135 6.52 -23.36 0.48
N ASN A 136 6.42 -23.59 -0.83
CA ASN A 136 7.15 -22.86 -1.86
C ASN A 136 6.46 -21.54 -2.29
N LEU A 137 5.30 -21.21 -1.71
CA LEU A 137 4.54 -20.03 -2.06
C LEU A 137 5.07 -18.80 -1.31
N ASN A 138 5.39 -17.71 -2.03
CA ASN A 138 5.82 -16.47 -1.38
C ASN A 138 4.60 -15.77 -0.75
N ILE A 139 4.55 -15.70 0.58
CA ILE A 139 3.44 -15.06 1.29
C ILE A 139 3.94 -13.79 1.96
N ARG A 140 3.32 -12.66 1.62
CA ARG A 140 3.61 -11.35 2.20
C ARG A 140 2.38 -10.78 2.90
N ILE A 141 2.49 -10.54 4.21
CA ILE A 141 1.41 -9.94 5.00
C ILE A 141 1.74 -8.49 5.29
N ALA A 142 0.87 -7.57 4.88
CA ALA A 142 1.03 -6.16 5.12
C ALA A 142 0.95 -5.85 6.63
N SER A 143 1.96 -5.18 7.17
CA SER A 143 2.08 -4.88 8.60
C SER A 143 2.13 -3.37 8.90
N GLY A 144 1.96 -3.00 10.17
CA GLY A 144 2.01 -1.61 10.65
C GLY A 144 0.71 -0.81 10.48
N SER A 145 0.84 0.51 10.46
CA SER A 145 -0.28 1.47 10.37
C SER A 145 -1.08 1.28 9.07
N LEU A 146 -2.32 1.78 9.03
CA LEU A 146 -3.14 1.75 7.81
C LEU A 146 -2.40 2.38 6.62
N GLY A 147 -1.75 3.52 6.83
CA GLY A 147 -0.92 4.18 5.82
C GLY A 147 0.22 3.29 5.33
N ARG A 148 0.95 2.63 6.24
CA ARG A 148 2.04 1.70 5.87
C ARG A 148 1.53 0.50 5.07
N LYS A 149 0.38 -0.05 5.43
CA LYS A 149 -0.25 -1.15 4.68
C LYS A 149 -0.69 -0.72 3.28
N LEU A 150 -1.21 0.50 3.13
CA LEU A 150 -1.54 1.08 1.84
C LEU A 150 -0.32 1.28 0.97
N SER A 151 0.80 1.77 1.54
CA SER A 151 2.06 1.90 0.81
C SER A 151 2.60 0.55 0.35
N GLN A 152 2.59 -0.47 1.22
CA GLN A 152 2.99 -1.84 0.86
C GLN A 152 2.10 -2.42 -0.25
N LEU A 153 0.77 -2.24 -0.15
CA LEU A 153 -0.18 -2.65 -1.20
C LEU A 153 0.14 -1.95 -2.52
N HIS A 154 0.40 -0.65 -2.47
CA HIS A 154 0.79 0.10 -3.66
C HIS A 154 2.06 -0.47 -4.28
N ASP A 155 3.15 -0.65 -3.53
CA ASP A 155 4.41 -1.13 -4.11
C ASP A 155 4.27 -2.53 -4.69
N TRP A 156 3.51 -3.38 -4.02
CA TRP A 156 3.22 -4.71 -4.52
C TRP A 156 2.45 -4.66 -5.85
N LEU A 157 1.49 -3.74 -5.97
CA LEU A 157 0.73 -3.54 -7.21
C LEU A 157 1.56 -2.92 -8.34
N TYR A 158 2.42 -1.95 -8.07
CA TYR A 158 3.13 -1.20 -9.11
C TYR A 158 4.59 -1.64 -9.32
N GLY A 159 5.16 -2.49 -8.47
CA GLY A 159 6.55 -2.94 -8.51
C GLY A 159 7.60 -1.86 -8.20
N LYS A 160 7.17 -0.59 -8.12
CA LYS A 160 7.97 0.59 -7.77
C LYS A 160 7.12 1.48 -6.84
N PRO A 161 7.75 2.27 -5.94
CA PRO A 161 7.03 3.36 -5.30
C PRO A 161 6.41 4.28 -6.37
N PRO A 162 5.28 4.94 -6.08
CA PRO A 162 4.74 5.89 -7.03
C PRO A 162 5.78 6.97 -7.30
N ASP A 163 6.01 7.30 -8.57
CA ASP A 163 6.84 8.45 -8.93
C ASP A 163 6.28 9.68 -8.21
N ILE A 164 7.01 10.15 -7.19
CA ILE A 164 6.72 11.41 -6.50
C ILE A 164 6.74 12.56 -7.54
N THR A 165 7.44 12.36 -8.65
CA THR A 165 7.68 13.30 -9.73
C THR A 165 6.57 13.41 -10.78
N CYS A 166 5.59 12.49 -10.90
CA CYS A 166 4.59 12.64 -11.96
C CYS A 166 3.22 12.03 -11.63
N GLY A 167 2.30 12.89 -11.19
CA GLY A 167 0.93 12.49 -10.90
C GLY A 167 0.08 13.63 -10.35
N LEU A 168 0.14 14.79 -11.00
CA LEU A 168 -0.89 15.83 -10.87
C LEU A 168 -1.80 15.73 -12.10
N PRO A 169 -3.13 15.66 -11.95
CA PRO A 169 -4.01 15.94 -13.07
C PRO A 169 -3.66 17.33 -13.62
N LYS A 170 -3.55 17.45 -14.95
CA LYS A 170 -3.32 18.73 -15.69
C LYS A 170 -4.42 19.78 -15.46
N SER A 171 -5.38 19.50 -14.59
CA SER A 171 -6.53 20.33 -14.27
C SER A 171 -6.68 20.36 -12.74
N LEU A 172 -5.91 21.24 -12.09
CA LEU A 172 -6.21 21.89 -10.81
C LEU A 172 -5.02 22.84 -10.50
N HIS A 173 -5.14 24.09 -10.98
CA HIS A 173 -4.52 25.29 -10.41
C HIS A 173 -3.02 25.27 -10.04
N CYS A 174 -2.20 25.96 -10.85
CA CYS A 174 -1.05 26.77 -10.44
C CYS A 174 -0.28 26.35 -9.15
N HIS A 175 0.28 25.14 -9.08
CA HIS A 175 1.22 24.84 -8.00
C HIS A 175 2.52 25.63 -8.23
N LYS A 176 2.63 26.79 -7.57
CA LYS A 176 3.80 27.66 -7.59
C LYS A 176 5.05 26.86 -7.18
N LYS A 177 6.10 26.91 -8.01
CA LYS A 177 7.37 26.21 -7.78
C LYS A 177 7.94 26.56 -6.40
N ASN A 178 8.48 25.56 -5.71
CA ASN A 178 9.18 25.67 -4.44
C ASN A 178 8.33 26.30 -3.31
N GLN A 179 7.02 26.07 -3.33
CA GLN A 179 6.11 26.62 -2.33
C GLN A 179 5.28 25.52 -1.65
N ILE A 180 5.06 25.66 -0.35
CA ILE A 180 4.14 24.83 0.44
C ILE A 180 3.33 25.73 1.36
N ARG A 181 1.99 25.58 1.37
CA ARG A 181 1.07 26.37 2.22
C ARG A 181 1.31 27.90 2.19
N GLY A 182 1.70 28.46 1.05
CA GLY A 182 1.97 29.89 0.94
C GLY A 182 3.42 30.30 1.21
N ILE A 183 4.25 29.42 1.76
CA ILE A 183 5.67 29.69 2.08
C ILE A 183 6.56 29.26 0.93
N LYS A 184 7.29 30.21 0.34
CA LYS A 184 8.27 29.95 -0.71
C LYS A 184 9.61 29.60 -0.05
N VAL A 185 10.23 28.52 -0.52
CA VAL A 185 11.55 28.09 -0.10
C VAL A 185 12.51 28.28 -1.27
N ALA A 186 13.42 29.24 -1.16
CA ALA A 186 14.40 29.56 -2.20
C ALA A 186 15.80 29.16 -1.72
N LEU A 187 15.96 27.88 -1.36
CA LEU A 187 17.23 27.32 -0.88
C LEU A 187 17.81 26.37 -1.92
N THR A 188 19.13 26.32 -2.01
CA THR A 188 19.84 25.30 -2.79
C THR A 188 19.83 23.95 -2.05
N PRO A 189 20.09 22.83 -2.73
CA PRO A 189 20.20 21.53 -2.08
C PRO A 189 21.18 21.54 -0.90
N GLN A 190 22.33 22.20 -1.06
CA GLN A 190 23.35 22.30 0.00
C GLN A 190 22.82 23.07 1.22
N GLN A 191 22.19 24.23 1.00
CA GLN A 191 21.62 25.03 2.08
C GLN A 191 20.51 24.29 2.84
N VAL A 192 19.72 23.46 2.14
CA VAL A 192 18.70 22.60 2.78
C VAL A 192 19.36 21.57 3.70
N LEU A 193 20.46 20.94 3.25
CA LEU A 193 21.22 20.00 4.07
C LEU A 193 21.91 20.69 5.26
N ASP A 194 22.40 21.91 5.09
CA ASP A 194 23.01 22.69 6.17
C ASP A 194 21.97 23.01 7.27
N VAL A 195 20.76 23.44 6.89
CA VAL A 195 19.66 23.66 7.85
C VAL A 195 19.31 22.36 8.58
N ALA A 196 19.26 21.24 7.87
CA ALA A 196 19.02 19.93 8.48
C ALA A 196 20.12 19.59 9.50
N TYR A 197 21.39 19.84 9.15
CA TYR A 197 22.53 19.54 10.01
C TYR A 197 22.52 20.38 11.29
N GLN A 198 22.17 21.67 11.20
CA GLN A 198 22.04 22.55 12.37
C GLN A 198 20.86 22.12 13.26
N ALA A 199 19.72 21.80 12.67
CA ALA A 199 18.55 21.33 13.41
C ALA A 199 18.80 19.99 14.14
N LEU A 200 19.62 19.10 13.57
CA LEU A 200 20.02 17.85 14.24
C LEU A 200 20.80 18.06 15.54
N GLN A 201 21.47 19.21 15.72
CA GLN A 201 22.22 19.51 16.95
C GLN A 201 21.33 20.01 18.10
N THR A 202 20.06 20.33 17.82
CA THR A 202 19.18 21.03 18.76
C THR A 202 17.87 20.30 19.05
N ASP A 203 17.59 19.18 18.38
CA ASP A 203 16.27 18.53 18.37
C ASP A 203 16.27 17.15 19.08
N ASP A 204 15.21 16.89 19.87
CA ASP A 204 14.95 15.68 20.67
C ASP A 204 14.56 14.45 19.83
N GLN A 205 15.36 14.11 18.82
CA GLN A 205 15.20 12.93 17.96
C GLN A 205 13.91 12.85 17.12
N GLU A 206 13.12 13.94 17.01
CA GLU A 206 11.87 13.92 16.20
C GLU A 206 12.14 13.66 14.72
N PHE A 207 13.36 13.97 14.25
CA PHE A 207 13.83 13.68 12.89
C PHE A 207 13.77 12.19 12.54
N THR A 208 13.80 11.27 13.51
CA THR A 208 13.74 9.82 13.25
C THR A 208 12.33 9.32 12.95
N ARG A 209 11.29 10.15 13.11
CA ARG A 209 9.87 9.76 13.01
C ARG A 209 9.39 9.62 11.57
N PHE A 210 10.02 8.74 10.79
CA PHE A 210 9.58 8.34 9.46
C PHE A 210 9.17 6.87 9.40
N GLN A 211 8.22 6.57 8.53
CA GLN A 211 7.69 5.20 8.37
C GLN A 211 7.92 4.62 6.98
N SER A 212 8.21 5.46 5.99
CA SER A 212 8.29 5.03 4.59
C SER A 212 9.35 5.79 3.82
N TRP A 213 9.64 7.04 4.16
CA TRP A 213 10.55 7.88 3.39
C TRP A 213 11.55 8.55 4.32
N TYR A 214 12.80 8.66 3.92
CA TYR A 214 13.84 9.36 4.64
C TYR A 214 14.75 10.14 3.69
N VAL A 215 15.42 11.16 4.22
CA VAL A 215 16.51 11.88 3.55
C VAL A 215 17.79 11.57 4.29
N ASP A 216 18.88 11.28 3.57
CA ASP A 216 20.19 11.13 4.17
C ASP A 216 20.77 12.52 4.44
N VAL A 217 21.12 12.79 5.69
CA VAL A 217 21.78 14.01 6.14
C VAL A 217 23.02 13.61 6.92
N GLY A 218 24.16 13.55 6.23
CA GLY A 218 25.39 12.96 6.76
C GLY A 218 25.19 11.48 7.08
N THR A 219 25.41 11.09 8.34
CA THR A 219 25.19 9.72 8.84
C THR A 219 23.76 9.48 9.34
N ASN A 220 22.94 10.52 9.41
CA ASN A 220 21.59 10.45 9.96
C ASN A 220 20.54 10.28 8.85
N ARG A 221 19.50 9.50 9.14
CA ARG A 221 18.29 9.43 8.33
C ARG A 221 17.22 10.29 8.97
N VAL A 222 16.68 11.24 8.22
CA VAL A 222 15.68 12.19 8.72
C VAL A 222 14.35 12.07 8.00
N ALA A 223 13.26 12.34 8.71
CA ALA A 223 11.92 12.31 8.17
C ALA A 223 11.70 13.50 7.21
N PRO A 224 11.16 13.28 6.00
CA PRO A 224 10.93 14.36 5.04
C PRO A 224 10.04 15.48 5.57
N LYS A 225 9.05 15.13 6.40
CA LYS A 225 8.16 16.12 7.02
C LYS A 225 8.88 16.96 8.06
N TRP A 226 9.75 16.34 8.86
CA TRP A 226 10.56 17.05 9.83
C TRP A 226 11.52 18.02 9.11
N LEU A 227 12.18 17.58 8.05
CA LEU A 227 13.05 18.46 7.28
C LEU A 227 12.28 19.65 6.73
N VAL A 228 11.10 19.42 6.13
CA VAL A 228 10.27 20.52 5.62
C VAL A 228 9.76 21.45 6.72
N SER A 229 9.48 20.96 7.93
CA SER A 229 9.14 21.84 9.05
C SER A 229 10.31 22.73 9.44
N GLN A 230 11.55 22.23 9.44
CA GLN A 230 12.74 23.05 9.69
C GLN A 230 12.95 24.13 8.62
N LEU A 231 12.67 23.82 7.35
CA LEU A 231 12.82 24.78 6.25
C LEU A 231 11.73 25.87 6.22
N THR A 232 10.56 25.62 6.81
CA THR A 232 9.37 26.46 6.63
C THR A 232 8.80 27.02 7.93
N GLY A 233 9.21 26.50 9.09
CA GLY A 233 8.61 26.79 10.39
C GLY A 233 7.20 26.21 10.59
N LEU A 234 6.64 25.52 9.58
CA LEU A 234 5.31 24.91 9.69
C LEU A 234 5.34 23.69 10.59
N SER A 235 4.26 23.45 11.34
CA SER A 235 4.13 22.20 12.07
C SER A 235 4.05 21.03 11.09
N VAL A 236 4.65 19.89 11.45
CA VAL A 236 4.47 18.64 10.70
C VAL A 236 2.99 18.23 10.57
N ARG A 237 2.05 18.81 11.32
CA ARG A 237 0.61 18.55 11.18
C ARG A 237 -0.05 19.35 10.05
N ASP A 238 0.55 20.45 9.61
CA ASP A 238 -0.09 21.42 8.69
C ASP A 238 -0.04 21.00 7.22
N PHE A 239 0.80 20.01 6.91
CA PHE A 239 1.01 19.53 5.55
C PHE A 239 1.15 18.01 5.49
N THR A 240 0.88 17.47 4.31
CA THR A 240 0.93 16.04 4.04
C THR A 240 2.35 15.58 3.70
N THR A 241 2.65 14.29 3.89
CA THR A 241 3.92 13.71 3.44
C THR A 241 4.12 13.91 1.93
N LYS A 242 3.04 13.86 1.15
CA LYS A 242 3.10 14.09 -0.31
C LYS A 242 3.56 15.51 -0.65
N GLU A 243 3.07 16.52 0.07
CA GLU A 243 3.51 17.91 -0.13
C GLU A 243 4.97 18.11 0.26
N ALA A 244 5.41 17.48 1.36
CA ALA A 244 6.81 17.52 1.80
C ALA A 244 7.74 16.90 0.76
N LEU A 245 7.42 15.68 0.29
CA LEU A 245 8.18 14.98 -0.73
C LEU A 245 8.25 15.76 -2.04
N ARG A 246 7.13 16.38 -2.46
CA ARG A 246 7.08 17.24 -3.65
C ARG A 246 8.02 18.44 -3.51
N LEU A 247 7.99 19.12 -2.36
CA LEU A 247 8.84 20.29 -2.13
C LEU A 247 10.32 19.91 -2.16
N LEU A 248 10.70 18.84 -1.47
CA LEU A 248 12.10 18.36 -1.45
C LEU A 248 12.59 17.96 -2.85
N ALA A 249 11.75 17.26 -3.63
CA ALA A 249 12.09 16.94 -5.01
C ALA A 249 12.25 18.20 -5.88
N GLN A 250 11.42 19.23 -5.68
CA GLN A 250 11.57 20.52 -6.37
C GLN A 250 12.83 21.29 -5.97
N LEU A 251 13.30 21.10 -4.74
CA LEU A 251 14.56 21.64 -4.21
C LEU A 251 15.79 20.80 -4.59
N GLY A 252 15.62 19.71 -5.35
CA GLY A 252 16.73 18.84 -5.77
C GLY A 252 17.26 17.91 -4.67
N ILE A 253 16.48 17.68 -3.61
CA ILE A 253 16.84 16.76 -2.53
C ILE A 253 16.38 15.34 -2.88
N GLU A 254 17.32 14.40 -2.83
CA GLU A 254 17.03 12.98 -2.98
C GLU A 254 16.30 12.46 -1.75
N VAL A 255 15.14 11.84 -1.94
CA VAL A 255 14.39 11.18 -0.87
C VAL A 255 14.36 9.68 -1.13
N LYS A 256 14.78 8.92 -0.13
CA LYS A 256 14.90 7.46 -0.18
C LYS A 256 13.80 6.79 0.62
N ARG A 257 13.64 5.50 0.39
CA ARG A 257 12.59 4.70 1.01
C ARG A 257 13.18 3.67 1.97
N VAL A 258 12.53 3.45 3.10
CA VAL A 258 12.87 2.39 4.08
C VAL A 258 12.62 1.02 3.47
#